data_AF-A0A3M2CTI2-F1
#
_entry.id   AF-A0A3M2CTI2-F1
#
_cell.length_a   1.000
_cell.length_b   1.000
_cell.length_c   1.000
_cell.angle_alpha   90.00
_cell.angle_beta   90.00
_cell.angle_gamma   90.00
#
_symmetry.space_group_name_H-M   'P 1'
#
loop_
_entity.id
_entity.type
_entity.pdbx_description
1 polymer ?
#
loop_
_entity_poly.entity_id
_entity_poly.type
_entity_poly.pdbx_seq_one_letter_code
_entity_poly.pdbx_strand_id
1 'polypeptide(L)'
;MAATDPTTEREMRLYDDEGELLLPSELAADKVTLLPQDPAAEVEGRIRILWGQNMLRDILEGRYRAVICGVNDQDNSHGMVAQLVELIQTSQWTARSVTSYAKMFQESAAIHAAMDREPYVLKYDLDSVLILALLRPKGRDHFTLEDLSRGFQTVVKMLAGRRERLPVASVSFLGARSNRLVDPKTGREPSFESVLRVMYEAGHRGDVYPAPAMWRFGHVGVFPSYPFPASLDRMRAGGF
;
A
#
# COMPACT_ATOMS: atom_id res chain seq x y z
N MET A 1 -33.89 19.37 14.04
CA MET A 1 -33.01 18.28 14.51
C MET A 1 -32.61 17.48 13.29
N ALA A 2 -31.43 17.73 12.74
CA ALA A 2 -30.92 16.98 11.60
C ALA A 2 -30.43 15.62 12.10
N ALA A 3 -30.90 14.55 11.47
CA ALA A 3 -30.43 13.20 11.69
C ALA A 3 -28.97 13.11 11.21
N THR A 4 -28.05 12.86 12.14
CA THR A 4 -26.70 12.39 11.83
C THR A 4 -26.79 10.99 11.24
N ASP A 5 -26.46 10.89 9.96
CA ASP A 5 -26.37 9.64 9.21
C ASP A 5 -25.19 8.79 9.75
N PRO A 6 -25.42 7.57 10.27
CA PRO A 6 -24.36 6.72 10.79
C PRO A 6 -23.72 5.91 9.66
N THR A 7 -23.27 6.55 8.59
CA THR A 7 -22.13 6.01 7.85
C THR A 7 -20.90 6.37 8.64
N THR A 8 -20.50 5.45 9.52
CA THR A 8 -19.15 5.40 10.08
C THR A 8 -18.19 5.38 8.87
N GLU A 9 -17.78 6.56 8.38
CA GLU A 9 -16.58 6.71 7.58
C GLU A 9 -15.52 5.96 8.39
N ARG A 10 -15.05 4.83 7.85
CA ARG A 10 -13.98 4.06 8.48
C ARG A 10 -12.82 5.04 8.63
N GLU A 11 -12.62 5.49 9.85
CA GLU A 11 -11.72 6.57 10.18
C GLU A 11 -10.31 6.09 9.83
N MET A 12 -9.86 6.47 8.64
CA MET A 12 -8.53 6.17 8.16
C MET A 12 -7.56 6.87 9.10
N ARG A 13 -6.48 6.19 9.48
CA ARG A 13 -5.48 6.73 10.41
C ARG A 13 -4.15 6.85 9.69
N LEU A 14 -3.45 7.95 9.89
CA LEU A 14 -2.12 8.18 9.38
C LEU A 14 -1.05 7.64 10.32
N TYR A 15 -1.23 7.85 11.63
CA TYR A 15 -0.24 7.56 12.66
C TYR A 15 -0.78 6.55 13.69
N ASP A 16 0.13 5.82 14.32
CA ASP A 16 -0.21 4.99 15.49
C ASP A 16 -0.47 5.88 16.73
N ASP A 17 -1.24 5.34 17.67
CA ASP A 17 -1.51 5.93 19.00
C ASP A 17 -2.03 7.38 18.98
N GLU A 18 -2.96 7.66 18.05
CA GLU A 18 -3.56 8.99 17.85
C GLU A 18 -2.50 10.08 17.56
N GLY A 19 -1.39 9.71 16.92
CA GLY A 19 -0.29 10.62 16.60
C GLY A 19 -0.70 11.81 15.72
N GLU A 20 -1.86 11.74 15.03
CA GLU A 20 -2.47 12.88 14.34
C GLU A 20 -2.73 14.06 15.27
N LEU A 21 -3.11 13.82 16.53
CA LEU A 21 -3.39 14.86 17.52
C LEU A 21 -2.13 15.65 17.92
N LEU A 22 -0.96 15.04 17.74
CA LEU A 22 0.34 15.63 18.03
C LEU A 22 0.88 16.49 16.88
N LEU A 23 0.29 16.35 15.69
CA LEU A 23 0.76 16.99 14.46
C LEU A 23 -0.32 17.92 13.85
N PRO A 24 -0.94 18.84 14.61
CA PRO A 24 -1.93 19.74 14.06
C PRO A 24 -1.29 20.66 13.03
N SER A 25 -1.93 20.80 11.88
CA SER A 25 -1.64 21.79 10.85
C SER A 25 -2.75 22.83 10.81
N GLU A 26 -2.42 24.06 10.42
CA GLU A 26 -3.43 25.09 10.14
C GLU A 26 -4.47 24.54 9.14
N LEU A 27 -5.75 24.73 9.45
CA LEU A 27 -6.88 24.15 8.71
C LEU A 27 -6.88 24.64 7.25
N ALA A 28 -6.48 23.76 6.33
CA ALA A 28 -6.70 23.93 4.90
C ALA A 28 -7.02 22.56 4.27
N ALA A 29 -8.30 22.28 4.05
CA ALA A 29 -8.78 20.98 3.55
C ALA A 29 -8.16 20.54 2.21
N ASP A 30 -7.65 21.50 1.43
CA ASP A 30 -7.10 21.28 0.09
C ASP A 30 -5.56 21.27 0.04
N LYS A 31 -4.88 21.19 1.19
CA LYS A 31 -3.40 21.21 1.24
C LYS A 31 -2.85 20.05 2.06
N VAL A 32 -1.66 19.60 1.69
CA VAL A 32 -0.86 18.66 2.49
C VAL A 32 0.33 19.42 3.07
N THR A 33 0.47 19.41 4.39
CA THR A 33 1.62 20.04 5.08
C THR A 33 2.72 19.01 5.25
N LEU A 34 3.83 19.16 4.51
CA LEU A 34 4.99 18.30 4.66
C LEU A 34 5.85 18.74 5.84
N LEU A 35 6.02 17.83 6.80
CA LEU A 35 6.91 18.02 7.93
C LEU A 35 8.36 17.73 7.52
N PRO A 36 9.34 18.45 8.11
CA PRO A 36 10.74 18.21 7.83
C PRO A 36 11.14 16.79 8.28
N GLN A 37 12.04 16.17 7.52
CA GLN A 37 12.71 14.95 7.97
C GLN A 37 14.00 15.30 8.70
N ASP A 38 14.44 14.39 9.56
CA ASP A 38 15.77 14.48 10.16
C ASP A 38 16.83 14.28 9.06
N PRO A 39 17.66 15.31 8.75
CA PRO A 39 18.70 15.20 7.75
C PRO A 39 19.81 14.22 8.18
N ALA A 40 20.01 14.00 9.48
CA ALA A 40 21.03 13.10 10.01
C ALA A 40 20.62 11.62 9.95
N ALA A 41 19.33 11.34 9.77
CA ALA A 41 18.80 10.00 9.65
C ALA A 41 19.03 9.43 8.24
N GLU A 42 20.22 9.51 7.66
CA GLU A 42 20.61 8.74 6.46
C GLU A 42 20.65 7.23 6.81
N VAL A 43 19.46 6.68 7.06
CA VAL A 43 19.24 5.25 7.17
C VAL A 43 19.35 4.69 5.76
N GLU A 44 20.22 3.69 5.57
CA GLU A 44 20.33 2.95 4.31
C GLU A 44 18.95 2.44 3.88
N GLY A 45 18.39 3.12 2.87
CA GLY A 45 17.06 2.88 2.35
C GLY A 45 15.96 3.52 3.18
N ARG A 46 15.12 4.32 2.52
CA ARG A 46 13.84 4.84 3.03
C ARG A 46 12.72 4.46 2.07
N ILE A 47 11.49 4.41 2.57
CA ILE A 47 10.30 4.39 1.71
C ILE A 47 9.91 5.83 1.44
N ARG A 48 9.91 6.28 0.19
CA ARG A 48 9.42 7.63 -0.15
C ARG A 48 7.90 7.60 -0.25
N ILE A 49 7.24 8.61 0.30
CA ILE A 49 5.79 8.72 0.34
C ILE A 49 5.36 9.84 -0.61
N LEU A 50 4.64 9.48 -1.67
CA LEU A 50 4.33 10.40 -2.76
C LEU A 50 2.98 11.09 -2.58
N TRP A 51 2.92 11.97 -1.58
CA TRP A 51 1.75 12.80 -1.28
C TRP A 51 1.34 13.70 -2.45
N GLY A 52 0.04 13.70 -2.79
CA GLY A 52 -0.51 14.52 -3.86
C GLY A 52 -0.06 14.16 -5.27
N GLN A 53 0.68 13.06 -5.45
CA GLN A 53 1.14 12.59 -6.76
C GLN A 53 0.16 11.60 -7.39
N ASN A 54 0.10 11.59 -8.72
CA ASN A 54 -0.76 10.68 -9.47
C ASN A 54 0.06 9.51 -10.03
N MET A 55 -0.08 8.36 -9.37
CA MET A 55 0.60 7.12 -9.74
C MET A 55 0.38 6.71 -11.19
N LEU A 56 -0.85 6.77 -11.70
CA LEU A 56 -1.16 6.31 -13.05
C LEU A 56 -0.40 7.11 -14.10
N ARG A 57 -0.28 8.43 -13.88
CA ARG A 57 0.51 9.31 -14.73
C ARG A 57 2.00 8.96 -14.64
N ASP A 58 2.54 8.77 -13.45
CA ASP A 58 3.96 8.45 -13.26
C ASP A 58 4.34 7.09 -13.91
N ILE A 59 3.42 6.12 -13.90
CA ILE A 59 3.59 4.83 -14.57
C ILE A 59 3.60 5.00 -16.08
N LEU A 60 2.64 5.76 -16.64
CA LEU A 60 2.60 6.06 -18.08
C LEU A 60 3.84 6.81 -18.57
N GLU A 61 4.41 7.68 -17.72
CA GLU A 61 5.67 8.38 -17.99
C GLU A 61 6.91 7.46 -17.87
N GLY A 62 6.73 6.16 -17.58
CA GLY A 62 7.81 5.18 -17.50
C GLY A 62 8.70 5.36 -16.26
N ARG A 63 8.21 6.05 -15.22
CA ARG A 63 9.00 6.31 -14.00
C ARG A 63 9.27 5.05 -13.20
N TYR A 64 8.45 4.01 -13.33
CA TYR A 64 8.62 2.73 -12.63
C TYR A 64 8.70 1.57 -13.60
N ARG A 65 9.52 0.59 -13.25
CA ARG A 65 9.63 -0.70 -13.96
C ARG A 65 8.80 -1.79 -13.31
N ALA A 66 8.46 -1.62 -12.04
CA ALA A 66 7.57 -2.52 -11.33
C ALA A 66 6.61 -1.81 -10.38
N VAL A 67 5.43 -2.40 -10.19
CA VAL A 67 4.36 -1.89 -9.34
C VAL A 67 3.83 -3.01 -8.44
N ILE A 68 3.64 -2.72 -7.16
CA ILE A 68 3.10 -3.65 -6.17
C ILE A 68 1.66 -3.25 -5.82
N CYS A 69 0.72 -4.17 -5.97
CA CYS A 69 -0.68 -3.98 -5.57
C CYS A 69 -1.33 -5.28 -5.08
N GLY A 70 -2.52 -5.19 -4.48
CA GLY A 70 -3.31 -6.36 -4.10
C GLY A 70 -4.20 -6.86 -5.24
N VAL A 71 -4.42 -8.17 -5.29
CA VAL A 71 -5.41 -8.85 -6.14
C VAL A 71 -6.15 -9.94 -5.35
N ASN A 72 -7.31 -10.37 -5.83
CA ASN A 72 -8.07 -11.49 -5.27
C ASN A 72 -8.59 -12.42 -6.37
N ASP A 73 -9.22 -13.53 -6.00
CA ASP A 73 -9.75 -14.55 -6.91
C ASP A 73 -11.24 -14.39 -7.26
N GLN A 74 -11.89 -13.33 -6.77
CA GLN A 74 -13.33 -13.08 -6.94
C GLN A 74 -13.60 -12.01 -7.98
N ASP A 75 -13.09 -10.79 -7.76
CA ASP A 75 -13.28 -9.64 -8.62
C ASP A 75 -12.20 -8.56 -8.38
N ASN A 76 -11.47 -8.23 -9.44
CA ASN A 76 -10.45 -7.18 -9.46
C ASN A 76 -10.83 -5.96 -10.31
N SER A 77 -12.02 -5.93 -10.92
CA SER A 77 -12.46 -4.88 -11.86
C SER A 77 -12.46 -3.46 -11.29
N HIS A 78 -12.54 -3.32 -9.97
CA HIS A 78 -12.54 -2.03 -9.27
C HIS A 78 -11.23 -1.76 -8.50
N GLY A 79 -10.23 -2.64 -8.63
CA GLY A 79 -8.93 -2.49 -7.98
C GLY A 79 -7.97 -1.63 -8.80
N MET A 80 -6.84 -1.25 -8.19
CA MET A 80 -5.75 -0.58 -8.92
C MET A 80 -5.27 -1.41 -10.10
N VAL A 81 -5.21 -2.74 -9.96
CA VAL A 81 -4.75 -3.62 -11.04
C VAL A 81 -5.58 -3.47 -12.31
N ALA A 82 -6.90 -3.28 -12.20
CA ALA A 82 -7.77 -3.07 -13.36
C ALA A 82 -7.42 -1.76 -14.07
N GLN A 83 -7.27 -0.68 -13.30
CA GLN A 83 -6.86 0.62 -13.83
C GLN A 83 -5.50 0.53 -14.54
N LEU A 84 -4.53 -0.21 -13.98
CA LEU A 84 -3.20 -0.36 -14.58
C LEU A 84 -3.23 -1.14 -15.90
N VAL A 85 -3.92 -2.28 -15.94
CA VAL A 85 -3.96 -3.13 -17.15
C VAL A 85 -4.83 -2.53 -18.26
N GLU A 86 -5.82 -1.70 -17.91
CA GLU A 86 -6.67 -0.99 -18.88
C GLU A 86 -5.98 0.27 -19.42
N LEU A 87 -5.13 0.91 -18.62
CA LEU A 87 -4.41 2.11 -19.01
C LEU A 87 -3.22 1.82 -19.94
N ILE A 88 -2.53 0.69 -19.74
CA ILE A 88 -1.40 0.28 -20.56
C ILE A 88 -1.93 -0.48 -21.78
N GLN A 89 -2.05 0.21 -22.91
CA GLN A 89 -2.64 -0.34 -24.14
C GLN A 89 -1.91 -1.55 -24.73
N THR A 90 -0.62 -1.72 -24.42
CA THR A 90 0.18 -2.88 -24.84
C THR A 90 -0.01 -4.11 -23.95
N SER A 91 -0.74 -3.96 -22.83
CA SER A 91 -1.03 -5.05 -21.90
C SER A 91 -1.85 -6.15 -22.58
N GLN A 92 -1.37 -7.39 -22.47
CA GLN A 92 -2.18 -8.58 -22.80
C GLN A 92 -3.18 -8.93 -21.70
N TRP A 93 -3.06 -8.29 -20.54
CA TRP A 93 -3.93 -8.48 -19.40
C TRP A 93 -5.12 -7.54 -19.46
N THR A 94 -6.28 -8.08 -19.12
CA THR A 94 -7.51 -7.36 -18.78
C THR A 94 -7.89 -7.65 -17.34
N ALA A 95 -8.71 -6.79 -16.72
CA ALA A 95 -9.22 -7.02 -15.37
C ALA A 95 -9.85 -8.43 -15.19
N ARG A 96 -10.56 -8.90 -16.21
CA ARG A 96 -11.14 -10.25 -16.24
C ARG A 96 -10.07 -11.34 -16.22
N SER A 97 -9.06 -11.24 -17.09
CA SER A 97 -7.98 -12.24 -17.17
C SER A 97 -7.12 -12.28 -15.90
N VAL A 98 -6.91 -11.14 -15.24
CA VAL A 98 -6.24 -11.05 -13.93
C VAL A 98 -7.01 -11.87 -12.88
N THR A 99 -8.33 -11.67 -12.79
CA THR A 99 -9.18 -12.44 -11.86
C THR A 99 -9.18 -13.93 -12.19
N SER A 100 -9.31 -14.30 -13.48
CA SER A 100 -9.28 -15.71 -13.90
C SER A 100 -7.94 -16.38 -13.58
N TYR A 101 -6.83 -15.68 -13.79
CA TYR A 101 -5.50 -16.20 -13.47
C TYR A 101 -5.30 -16.36 -11.96
N ALA A 102 -5.69 -15.36 -11.17
CA ALA A 102 -5.66 -15.42 -9.71
C ALA A 102 -6.46 -16.61 -9.16
N LYS A 103 -7.65 -16.86 -9.71
CA LYS A 103 -8.51 -17.99 -9.37
C LYS A 103 -7.87 -19.34 -9.72
N MET A 104 -7.40 -19.51 -10.95
CA MET A 104 -6.72 -20.74 -11.39
C MET A 104 -5.49 -21.05 -10.52
N PHE A 105 -4.71 -20.02 -10.16
CA PHE A 105 -3.56 -20.17 -9.29
C PHE A 105 -3.98 -20.61 -7.88
N GLN A 106 -5.00 -19.98 -7.30
CA GLN A 106 -5.59 -20.33 -6.00
C GLN A 106 -6.15 -21.76 -5.93
N GLU A 107 -6.73 -22.24 -7.02
CA GLU A 107 -7.21 -23.62 -7.15
C GLU A 107 -6.05 -24.61 -7.25
N SER A 108 -5.00 -24.28 -8.01
CA SER A 108 -3.84 -25.13 -8.24
C SER A 108 -2.91 -25.21 -7.01
N ALA A 109 -2.66 -24.08 -6.34
CA ALA A 109 -1.82 -24.01 -5.16
C ALA A 109 -2.42 -24.81 -3.98
N ALA A 110 -3.75 -24.86 -3.87
CA ALA A 110 -4.43 -25.66 -2.86
C ALA A 110 -4.16 -27.18 -2.99
N ILE A 111 -3.79 -27.65 -4.19
CA ILE A 111 -3.50 -29.06 -4.48
C ILE A 111 -2.05 -29.41 -4.08
N HIS A 112 -1.11 -28.47 -4.25
CA HIS A 112 0.33 -28.72 -4.09
C HIS A 112 0.93 -28.17 -2.78
N ALA A 113 0.23 -27.27 -2.08
CA ALA A 113 0.79 -26.49 -0.99
C ALA A 113 -0.10 -26.50 0.28
N ALA A 114 -0.60 -27.67 0.69
CA ALA A 114 -1.41 -27.84 1.90
C ALA A 114 -0.72 -27.34 3.21
N MET A 115 0.56 -26.98 3.16
CA MET A 115 1.32 -26.44 4.30
C MET A 115 1.92 -25.05 4.07
N ASP A 116 1.84 -24.48 2.87
CA ASP A 116 2.53 -23.22 2.58
C ASP A 116 1.62 -22.02 2.89
N ARG A 117 2.03 -21.24 3.90
CA ARG A 117 1.30 -20.05 4.40
C ARG A 117 1.78 -18.77 3.74
N GLU A 118 2.68 -18.86 2.77
CA GLU A 118 3.16 -17.68 2.05
C GLU A 118 2.02 -17.03 1.24
N PRO A 119 1.82 -15.71 1.33
CA PRO A 119 0.95 -15.00 0.42
C PRO A 119 1.59 -15.04 -0.96
N TYR A 120 0.83 -15.58 -1.92
CA TYR A 120 1.33 -15.75 -3.27
C TYR A 120 1.48 -14.39 -3.96
N VAL A 121 2.64 -14.15 -4.57
CA VAL A 121 2.88 -12.98 -5.41
C VAL A 121 2.74 -13.39 -6.86
N LEU A 122 1.70 -12.90 -7.52
CA LEU A 122 1.44 -13.12 -8.94
C LEU A 122 2.18 -12.07 -9.77
N LYS A 123 2.68 -12.47 -10.94
CA LYS A 123 3.32 -11.58 -11.90
C LYS A 123 2.38 -11.32 -13.06
N TYR A 124 2.15 -10.05 -13.38
CA TYR A 124 1.51 -9.65 -14.62
C TYR A 124 2.47 -8.76 -15.37
N ASP A 125 2.90 -9.21 -16.55
CA ASP A 125 3.79 -8.45 -17.43
C ASP A 125 2.94 -7.58 -18.37
N LEU A 126 3.10 -6.26 -18.27
CA LEU A 126 2.40 -5.26 -19.08
C LEU A 126 3.37 -4.64 -20.10
N ASP A 127 4.37 -5.41 -20.54
CA ASP A 127 5.43 -5.05 -21.49
C ASP A 127 6.42 -4.02 -20.93
N SER A 128 5.97 -2.79 -20.67
CA SER A 128 6.82 -1.73 -20.12
C SER A 128 6.94 -1.74 -18.58
N VAL A 129 6.00 -2.42 -17.90
CA VAL A 129 5.85 -2.43 -16.44
C VAL A 129 5.49 -3.83 -15.96
N LEU A 130 6.16 -4.29 -14.89
CA LEU A 130 5.84 -5.53 -14.20
C LEU A 130 4.94 -5.26 -12.99
N ILE A 131 3.76 -5.87 -12.93
CA ILE A 131 2.97 -5.89 -11.69
C ILE A 131 3.38 -7.10 -10.84
N LEU A 132 3.75 -6.83 -9.59
CA LEU A 132 3.95 -7.81 -8.52
C LEU A 132 2.73 -7.77 -7.59
N ALA A 133 1.77 -8.63 -7.86
CA ALA A 133 0.46 -8.59 -7.22
C ALA A 133 0.39 -9.53 -6.01
N LEU A 134 0.19 -8.97 -4.82
CA LEU A 134 -0.10 -9.76 -3.62
C LEU A 134 -1.49 -10.40 -3.75
N LEU A 135 -1.56 -11.72 -3.69
CA LEU A 135 -2.82 -12.47 -3.78
C LEU A 135 -3.47 -12.60 -2.41
N ARG A 136 -4.73 -12.16 -2.31
CA ARG A 136 -5.52 -12.28 -1.08
C ARG A 136 -5.65 -13.76 -0.69
N PRO A 137 -5.39 -14.13 0.57
CA PRO A 137 -5.48 -15.52 1.01
C PRO A 137 -6.86 -16.14 0.72
N LYS A 138 -6.87 -17.44 0.40
CA LYS A 138 -8.10 -18.20 0.07
C LYS A 138 -9.13 -18.10 1.18
N GLY A 139 -10.39 -17.91 0.79
CA GLY A 139 -11.51 -17.88 1.73
C GLY A 139 -11.51 -16.69 2.69
N ARG A 140 -10.64 -15.69 2.48
CA ARG A 140 -10.67 -14.43 3.24
C ARG A 140 -11.15 -13.27 2.36
N ASP A 141 -11.86 -12.34 2.98
CA ASP A 141 -12.37 -11.11 2.35
C ASP A 141 -11.44 -9.90 2.50
N HIS A 142 -10.30 -10.07 3.18
CA HIS A 142 -9.33 -9.03 3.46
C HIS A 142 -7.92 -9.61 3.60
N PHE A 143 -6.93 -8.74 3.43
CA PHE A 143 -5.55 -8.94 3.88
C PHE A 143 -5.42 -8.58 5.35
N THR A 144 -4.39 -9.14 5.98
CA THR A 144 -3.88 -8.72 7.30
C THR A 144 -2.49 -8.13 7.17
N LEU A 145 -2.01 -7.43 8.21
CA LEU A 145 -0.62 -6.95 8.26
C LEU A 145 0.39 -8.10 8.13
N GLU A 146 0.06 -9.29 8.62
CA GLU A 146 0.92 -10.48 8.49
C GLU A 146 1.01 -10.93 7.02
N ASP A 147 -0.12 -10.92 6.30
CA ASP A 147 -0.14 -11.23 4.86
C ASP A 147 0.65 -10.19 4.06
N LEU A 148 0.57 -8.90 4.43
CA LEU A 148 1.41 -7.86 3.81
C LEU A 148 2.89 -8.10 4.10
N SER A 149 3.26 -8.36 5.35
CA SER A 149 4.65 -8.62 5.75
C SER A 149 5.28 -9.73 4.92
N ARG A 150 4.63 -10.90 4.88
CA ARG A 150 5.10 -12.04 4.09
C ARG A 150 5.10 -11.72 2.58
N GLY A 151 4.11 -10.98 2.08
CA GLY A 151 4.01 -10.60 0.67
C GLY A 151 5.14 -9.69 0.22
N PHE A 152 5.45 -8.66 1.01
CA PHE A 152 6.56 -7.76 0.74
C PHE A 152 7.91 -8.45 0.88
N GLN A 153 8.09 -9.38 1.83
CA GLN A 153 9.31 -10.19 1.91
C GLN A 153 9.54 -10.99 0.63
N THR A 154 8.48 -11.62 0.09
CA THR A 154 8.55 -12.34 -1.19
C THR A 154 8.84 -11.39 -2.35
N VAL A 155 8.19 -10.23 -2.41
CA VAL A 155 8.47 -9.20 -3.43
C VAL A 155 9.94 -8.75 -3.38
N VAL A 156 10.48 -8.46 -2.20
CA VAL A 156 11.88 -8.05 -2.03
C VAL A 156 12.83 -9.13 -2.53
N LYS A 157 12.59 -10.41 -2.18
CA LYS A 157 13.36 -11.54 -2.74
C LYS A 157 13.26 -11.62 -4.27
N MET A 158 12.08 -11.33 -4.84
CA MET A 158 11.86 -11.35 -6.29
C MET A 158 12.54 -10.19 -7.04
N LEU A 159 12.80 -9.08 -6.35
CA LEU A 159 13.49 -7.89 -6.87
C LEU A 159 15.01 -7.94 -6.63
N ALA A 160 15.48 -8.75 -5.67
CA ALA A 160 16.89 -8.87 -5.34
C ALA A 160 17.74 -9.21 -6.58
N GLY A 161 18.80 -8.41 -6.81
CA GLY A 161 19.70 -8.55 -7.96
C GLY A 161 19.13 -8.11 -9.31
N ARG A 162 17.87 -7.67 -9.37
CA ARG A 162 17.16 -7.35 -10.63
C ARG A 162 17.01 -5.85 -10.85
N ARG A 163 18.13 -5.19 -11.17
CA ARG A 163 18.18 -3.73 -11.38
C ARG A 163 17.26 -3.27 -12.52
N GLU A 164 17.00 -4.12 -13.50
CA GLU A 164 16.09 -3.86 -14.61
C GLU A 164 14.63 -3.69 -14.16
N ARG A 165 14.28 -4.15 -12.95
CA ARG A 165 12.95 -4.01 -12.34
C ARG A 165 12.82 -2.78 -11.46
N LEU A 166 13.88 -1.99 -11.32
CA LEU A 166 13.89 -0.77 -10.54
C LEU A 166 13.70 0.46 -11.44
N PRO A 167 13.07 1.53 -10.94
CA PRO A 167 12.51 1.68 -9.58
C PRO A 167 11.13 1.03 -9.44
N VAL A 168 10.71 0.82 -8.19
CA VAL A 168 9.46 0.13 -7.82
C VAL A 168 8.54 1.07 -7.04
N ALA A 169 7.26 1.08 -7.39
CA ALA A 169 6.21 1.73 -6.62
C ALA A 169 5.27 0.71 -5.98
N SER A 170 4.59 1.10 -4.91
CA SER A 170 3.48 0.36 -4.32
C SER A 170 2.27 1.28 -4.09
N VAL A 171 1.08 0.73 -4.27
CA VAL A 171 -0.14 1.38 -3.79
C VAL A 171 -0.35 1.15 -2.31
N SER A 172 -1.00 2.12 -1.66
CA SER A 172 -1.60 1.86 -0.37
C SER A 172 -2.67 0.77 -0.49
N PHE A 173 -2.64 -0.16 0.46
CA PHE A 173 -3.68 -1.17 0.67
C PHE A 173 -4.84 -0.62 1.51
N LEU A 174 -4.72 0.62 1.97
CA LEU A 174 -5.71 1.32 2.78
C LEU A 174 -6.78 1.98 1.89
N GLY A 175 -8.02 2.03 2.35
CA GLY A 175 -9.19 2.51 1.61
C GLY A 175 -9.60 1.60 0.45
N ALA A 176 -8.93 0.46 0.26
CA ALA A 176 -9.17 -0.44 -0.86
C ALA A 176 -10.51 -1.18 -0.70
N ARG A 177 -11.38 -1.10 -1.72
CA ARG A 177 -12.68 -1.79 -1.72
C ARG A 177 -12.55 -3.29 -1.97
N SER A 178 -11.87 -3.69 -3.04
CA SER A 178 -11.73 -5.10 -3.44
C SER A 178 -10.71 -5.85 -2.58
N ASN A 179 -9.70 -5.16 -2.04
CA ASN A 179 -8.57 -5.75 -1.33
C ASN A 179 -8.36 -5.06 0.01
N ARG A 180 -9.39 -5.11 0.86
CA ARG A 180 -9.38 -4.50 2.19
C ARG A 180 -8.19 -5.00 3.01
N LEU A 181 -7.62 -4.12 3.82
CA LEU A 181 -6.67 -4.46 4.86
C LEU A 181 -7.35 -4.31 6.21
N VAL A 182 -7.28 -5.36 7.04
CA VAL A 182 -7.90 -5.36 8.37
C VAL A 182 -6.88 -5.91 9.36
N ASP A 183 -6.72 -5.21 10.47
CA ASP A 183 -6.01 -5.71 11.63
C ASP A 183 -6.92 -6.70 12.39
N PRO A 184 -6.54 -7.99 12.50
CA PRO A 184 -7.34 -8.99 13.21
C PRO A 184 -7.59 -8.65 14.69
N LYS A 185 -6.71 -7.86 15.32
CA LYS A 185 -6.83 -7.52 16.75
C LYS A 185 -7.94 -6.50 16.99
N THR A 186 -8.05 -5.51 16.11
CA THR A 186 -9.01 -4.41 16.25
C THR A 186 -10.26 -4.59 15.39
N GLY A 187 -10.22 -5.47 14.38
CA GLY A 187 -11.26 -5.62 13.37
C GLY A 187 -11.40 -4.38 12.46
N ARG A 188 -10.46 -3.44 12.56
CA ARG A 188 -10.45 -2.17 11.83
C ARG A 188 -9.28 -2.14 10.86
N GLU A 189 -9.30 -1.15 10.00
CA GLU A 189 -8.18 -0.86 9.13
C GLU A 189 -6.99 -0.30 9.96
N PRO A 190 -5.75 -0.76 9.73
CA PRO A 190 -4.59 -0.26 10.45
C PRO A 190 -4.23 1.17 10.02
N SER A 191 -3.37 1.84 10.78
CA SER A 191 -2.84 3.15 10.39
C SER A 191 -1.91 3.02 9.17
N PHE A 192 -1.70 4.13 8.48
CA PHE A 192 -0.70 4.20 7.40
C PHE A 192 0.71 3.92 7.92
N GLU A 193 1.06 4.43 9.10
CA GLU A 193 2.31 4.11 9.78
C GLU A 193 2.50 2.62 10.00
N SER A 194 1.49 1.91 10.49
CA SER A 194 1.54 0.46 10.69
C SER A 194 1.82 -0.28 9.37
N VAL A 195 1.22 0.17 8.27
CA VAL A 195 1.47 -0.39 6.94
C VAL A 195 2.91 -0.12 6.48
N LEU A 196 3.37 1.14 6.61
CA LEU A 196 4.73 1.54 6.25
C LEU A 196 5.78 0.78 7.06
N ARG A 197 5.56 0.59 8.36
CA ARG A 197 6.41 -0.19 9.27
C ARG A 197 6.56 -1.62 8.75
N VAL A 198 5.44 -2.29 8.47
CA VAL A 198 5.44 -3.66 7.94
C VAL A 198 6.18 -3.76 6.61
N MET A 199 5.95 -2.82 5.69
CA MET A 199 6.66 -2.79 4.40
C MET A 199 8.16 -2.60 4.59
N TYR A 200 8.56 -1.68 5.47
CA TYR A 200 9.95 -1.35 5.75
C TYR A 200 10.68 -2.52 6.42
N GLU A 201 10.08 -3.15 7.43
CA GLU A 201 10.61 -4.33 8.12
C GLU A 201 10.72 -5.54 7.20
N ALA A 202 9.81 -5.66 6.21
CA ALA A 202 9.90 -6.65 5.15
C ALA A 202 11.03 -6.38 4.13
N GLY A 203 11.71 -5.23 4.24
CA GLY A 203 12.85 -4.86 3.38
C GLY A 203 12.47 -4.00 2.17
N HIS A 204 11.21 -3.55 2.03
CA HIS A 204 10.81 -2.69 0.93
C HIS A 204 11.40 -1.28 1.08
N ARG A 205 11.92 -0.72 -0.02
CA ARG A 205 12.56 0.61 -0.11
C ARG A 205 12.13 1.39 -1.36
N GLY A 206 11.02 0.99 -1.97
CA GLY A 206 10.45 1.69 -3.12
C GLY A 206 9.59 2.87 -2.69
N ASP A 207 8.87 3.41 -3.66
CA ASP A 207 7.93 4.52 -3.44
C ASP A 207 6.56 3.98 -3.05
N VAL A 208 5.85 4.70 -2.19
CA VAL A 208 4.48 4.40 -1.80
C VAL A 208 3.57 5.56 -2.14
N TYR A 209 2.49 5.25 -2.85
CA TYR A 209 1.39 6.18 -3.07
C TYR A 209 0.34 6.01 -1.96
N PRO A 210 0.09 7.04 -1.14
CA PRO A 210 -0.97 7.04 -0.14
C PRO A 210 -2.34 6.78 -0.76
N ALA A 211 -3.30 6.32 0.05
CA ALA A 211 -4.67 6.23 -0.42
C ALA A 211 -5.23 7.64 -0.69
N PRO A 212 -6.03 7.87 -1.74
CA PRO A 212 -6.56 9.21 -2.04
C PRO A 212 -7.31 9.86 -0.87
N ALA A 213 -8.00 9.06 -0.05
CA ALA A 213 -8.68 9.55 1.15
C ALA A 213 -7.72 10.16 2.20
N MET A 214 -6.44 9.76 2.22
CA MET A 214 -5.42 10.32 3.12
C MET A 214 -5.11 11.79 2.80
N TRP A 215 -5.36 12.24 1.57
CA TRP A 215 -5.10 13.63 1.19
C TRP A 215 -6.09 14.59 1.84
N ARG A 216 -7.22 14.09 2.37
CA ARG A 216 -8.21 14.89 3.11
C ARG A 216 -7.75 15.27 4.52
N PHE A 217 -6.66 14.69 5.02
CA PHE A 217 -6.07 15.04 6.33
C PHE A 217 -5.21 16.31 6.23
N GLY A 218 -5.73 17.37 5.59
CA GLY A 218 -5.00 18.64 5.46
C GLY A 218 -4.77 19.38 6.79
N HIS A 219 -5.43 18.92 7.86
CA HIS A 219 -5.23 19.38 9.23
C HIS A 219 -4.14 18.61 9.98
N VAL A 220 -3.49 17.62 9.37
CA VAL A 220 -2.42 16.82 9.97
C VAL A 220 -1.13 17.02 9.16
N GLY A 221 -0.03 17.36 9.83
CA GLY A 221 1.28 17.38 9.20
C GLY A 221 1.72 15.96 8.83
N VAL A 222 2.23 15.74 7.61
CA VAL A 222 2.66 14.42 7.13
C VAL A 222 4.14 14.39 6.78
N PHE A 223 4.79 13.24 6.97
CA PHE A 223 6.19 13.06 6.58
C PHE A 223 6.32 12.56 5.13
N PRO A 224 7.37 12.98 4.39
CA PRO A 224 7.58 12.58 3.00
C PRO A 224 8.28 11.21 2.85
N SER A 225 8.73 10.59 3.94
CA SER A 225 9.32 9.25 3.89
C SER A 225 9.18 8.51 5.22
N TYR A 226 9.40 7.20 5.19
CA TYR A 226 9.46 6.32 6.36
C TYR A 226 10.85 5.64 6.41
N PRO A 227 11.48 5.45 7.59
CA PRO A 227 10.98 5.71 8.95
C PRO A 227 10.71 7.18 9.27
N PHE A 228 9.76 7.42 10.18
CA PHE A 228 9.49 8.77 10.67
C PHE A 228 10.61 9.23 11.64
N PRO A 229 10.82 10.55 11.79
CA PRO A 229 11.85 11.06 12.70
C PRO A 229 11.60 10.66 14.16
N ALA A 230 12.67 10.43 14.92
CA ALA A 230 12.61 10.08 16.35
C ALA A 230 11.94 11.17 17.22
N SER A 231 11.77 12.39 16.70
CA SER A 231 10.95 13.41 17.36
C SER A 231 9.50 12.98 17.53
N LEU A 232 8.94 12.19 16.61
CA LEU A 232 7.56 11.70 16.73
C LEU A 232 7.39 10.80 17.95
N ASP A 233 8.32 9.88 18.17
CA ASP A 233 8.28 9.00 19.34
C ASP A 233 8.52 9.77 20.65
N ARG A 234 9.39 10.80 20.62
CA ARG A 234 9.55 11.72 21.77
C ARG A 234 8.26 12.47 22.10
N MET A 235 7.55 12.97 21.08
CA MET A 235 6.26 13.64 21.26
C MET A 235 5.22 12.68 21.85
N ARG A 236 5.16 11.42 21.37
CA ARG A 236 4.29 10.38 21.95
C ARG A 236 4.59 10.09 23.41
N ALA A 237 5.86 10.13 23.80
CA ALA A 237 6.29 9.96 25.19
C ALA A 237 6.05 11.19 26.08
N GLY A 238 5.49 12.29 25.54
CA GLY A 238 5.26 13.54 26.25
C GLY A 238 6.52 14.42 26.40
N GLY A 239 7.58 14.14 25.64
CA GLY A 239 8.79 14.95 25.58
C GLY A 239 8.68 16.09 24.57
N PHE A 240 9.17 17.27 24.94
CA PHE A 240 9.38 18.43 24.06
C PHE A 240 10.85 18.52 23.63
#